data_AF-A0A9D8L3U8-F1
#
_entry.id   AF-A0A9D8L3U8-F1
#
_cell.length_a   1.000
_cell.length_b   1.000
_cell.length_c   1.000
_cell.angle_alpha   90.00
_cell.angle_beta   90.00
_cell.angle_gamma   90.00
#
_symmetry.space_group_name_H-M   'P 1'
#
loop_
_entity.id
_entity.type
_entity.pdbx_description
1 polymer ?
#
loop_
_entity_poly.entity_id
_entity_poly.type
_entity_poly.pdbx_seq_one_letter_code
_entity_poly.pdbx_strand_id
1 'polypeptide(L)'
;MLEVAGWGGLRHERGLILAGSAAGIAAAFNTPLAGIVFAIEEMSRSFEQRTNGLVLYAVIIAGLVSLGLVGNYSYFGSTSDTATTALDWVLVVVCGVVGGLLGGAWSRLLLEGSRLLRRRAASLGRGLLLALACGLVVALIGLATDGATFGTGYAQARGAVEGGALGFLFWPAKFAATLVTAWSGIPGGIFAPSLAVGAGFGSWLGEAAGAHALGFVAVIGMAGYFAGVVQAPITAFVIILEMTGNNANVIPLMLAAVLGFGASKLVAPEPLYHGLAQAFIAEARKREKEADQAGG
;
A
#
# COMPACT_ATOMS: atom_id res chain seq x y z
N MET A 1 14.26 -16.69 10.68
CA MET A 1 14.96 -15.40 11.00
C MET A 1 15.68 -15.46 12.34
N LEU A 2 15.03 -15.91 13.43
CA LEU A 2 15.70 -16.05 14.74
C LEU A 2 16.82 -17.11 14.75
N GLU A 3 16.67 -18.23 14.03
CA GLU A 3 17.75 -19.22 13.89
C GLU A 3 18.97 -18.68 13.12
N VAL A 4 18.73 -17.89 12.06
CA VAL A 4 19.79 -17.23 11.28
C VAL A 4 20.51 -16.16 12.13
N ALA A 5 19.77 -15.47 13.02
CA ALA A 5 20.35 -14.58 14.02
C ALA A 5 21.29 -15.31 14.97
N GLY A 6 20.88 -16.50 15.41
CA GLY A 6 21.66 -17.40 16.26
C GLY A 6 22.95 -17.87 15.58
N TRP A 7 22.89 -18.22 14.29
CA TRP A 7 24.07 -18.63 13.52
C TRP A 7 25.07 -17.48 13.28
N GLY A 8 24.60 -16.24 13.20
CA GLY A 8 25.44 -15.06 12.97
C GLY A 8 25.93 -14.33 14.23
N GLY A 9 25.59 -14.80 15.43
CA GLY A 9 25.92 -14.10 16.69
C GLY A 9 25.25 -12.73 16.85
N LEU A 10 24.20 -12.45 16.07
CA LEU A 10 23.55 -11.14 16.01
C LEU A 10 22.52 -11.01 17.13
N ARG A 11 22.89 -10.32 18.22
CA ARG A 11 22.02 -10.04 19.39
C ARG A 11 20.93 -8.98 19.13
N HIS A 12 20.61 -8.67 17.87
CA HIS A 12 19.69 -7.59 17.47
C HIS A 12 18.45 -8.13 16.73
N GLU A 13 17.60 -8.90 17.42
CA GLU A 13 16.38 -9.49 16.85
C GLU A 13 15.48 -8.47 16.14
N ARG A 14 15.31 -7.28 16.74
CA ARG A 14 14.52 -6.19 16.15
C ARG A 14 15.12 -5.68 14.83
N GLY A 15 16.45 -5.62 14.75
CA GLY A 15 17.16 -5.20 13.54
C GLY A 15 16.98 -6.19 12.39
N LEU A 16 16.96 -7.49 12.69
CA LEU A 16 16.74 -8.53 11.68
C LEU A 16 15.28 -8.60 11.21
N ILE A 17 14.31 -8.37 12.10
CA ILE A 17 12.90 -8.25 11.71
C ILE A 17 12.70 -7.07 10.76
N LEU A 18 13.30 -5.91 11.07
CA LEU A 18 13.27 -4.73 10.21
C LEU A 18 13.99 -4.96 8.87
N ALA A 19 15.15 -5.61 8.90
CA ALA A 19 15.91 -5.93 7.68
C ALA A 19 15.12 -6.87 6.76
N GLY A 20 14.51 -7.91 7.33
CA GLY A 20 13.72 -8.89 6.60
C GLY A 20 12.45 -8.31 5.99
N SER A 21 11.74 -7.44 6.71
CA SER A 21 10.55 -6.77 6.18
C SER A 21 10.89 -5.79 5.05
N ALA A 22 11.95 -5.00 5.22
CA ALA A 22 12.45 -4.07 4.20
C ALA A 22 12.89 -4.81 2.93
N ALA A 23 13.64 -5.91 3.09
CA ALA A 23 14.07 -6.77 2.00
C ALA A 23 12.89 -7.40 1.25
N GLY A 24 11.83 -7.81 1.96
CA GLY A 24 10.61 -8.35 1.36
C GLY A 24 9.89 -7.34 0.47
N ILE A 25 9.74 -6.09 0.92
CA ILE A 25 9.15 -5.02 0.10
C ILE A 25 10.02 -4.72 -1.12
N ALA A 26 11.33 -4.61 -0.95
CA ALA A 26 12.27 -4.36 -2.03
C ALA A 26 12.21 -5.45 -3.11
N ALA A 27 12.17 -6.73 -2.71
CA ALA A 27 12.09 -7.85 -3.63
C ALA A 27 10.71 -7.98 -4.30
N ALA A 28 9.62 -7.66 -3.60
CA ALA A 28 8.26 -7.80 -4.14
C ALA A 28 7.96 -6.85 -5.30
N PHE A 29 8.53 -5.64 -5.28
CA PHE A 29 8.23 -4.58 -6.26
C PHE A 29 9.45 -4.09 -7.04
N ASN A 30 10.62 -4.71 -6.85
CA ASN A 30 11.89 -4.25 -7.42
C ASN A 30 12.22 -2.81 -7.01
N THR A 31 12.00 -2.47 -5.73
CA THR A 31 12.10 -1.10 -5.19
C THR A 31 13.00 -1.04 -3.93
N PRO A 32 14.34 -1.03 -4.08
CA PRO A 32 15.26 -1.05 -2.95
C PRO A 32 15.16 0.21 -2.07
N LEU A 33 15.04 1.40 -2.65
CA LEU A 33 14.96 2.63 -1.86
C LEU A 33 13.65 2.67 -1.07
N ALA A 34 12.54 2.26 -1.68
CA ALA A 34 11.26 2.12 -1.01
C ALA A 34 11.32 1.16 0.17
N GLY A 35 12.01 0.02 0.03
CA GLY A 35 12.18 -0.94 1.13
C GLY A 35 12.86 -0.32 2.35
N ILE A 36 13.93 0.46 2.13
CA ILE A 36 14.65 1.18 3.20
C ILE A 36 13.75 2.23 3.84
N VAL A 37 13.08 3.06 3.04
CA VAL A 37 12.23 4.14 3.52
C VAL A 37 11.02 3.59 4.29
N PHE A 38 10.39 2.51 3.81
CA PHE A 38 9.31 1.83 4.52
C PHE A 38 9.76 1.32 5.90
N ALA A 39 10.96 0.74 5.97
CA ALA A 39 11.53 0.29 7.24
C ALA A 39 11.71 1.46 8.23
N ILE A 40 12.13 2.62 7.73
CA ILE A 40 12.41 3.81 8.53
C ILE A 40 11.12 4.52 8.97
N GLU A 41 10.23 4.81 8.03
CA GLU A 41 9.04 5.65 8.26
C GLU A 41 7.90 4.84 8.88
N GLU A 42 7.60 3.65 8.37
CA GLU A 42 6.43 2.88 8.82
C GLU A 42 6.77 1.90 9.95
N MET A 43 7.91 1.19 9.88
CA MET A 43 8.20 0.10 10.83
C MET A 43 9.04 0.49 12.05
N SER A 44 10.08 1.31 11.89
CA SER A 44 11.05 1.54 12.96
C SER A 44 10.60 2.60 13.97
N ARG A 45 9.89 3.64 13.52
CA ARG A 45 9.34 4.78 14.31
C ARG A 45 10.25 5.44 15.36
N SER A 46 11.51 5.00 15.51
CA SER A 46 12.55 5.49 16.41
C SER A 46 13.83 5.74 15.61
N PHE A 47 14.52 6.85 15.88
CA PHE A 47 15.68 7.28 15.09
C PHE A 47 16.92 6.39 15.29
N GLU A 48 17.09 5.73 16.44
CA GLU A 48 18.28 4.91 16.75
C GLU A 48 18.45 3.66 15.88
N GLN A 49 17.39 3.17 15.24
CA GLN A 49 17.44 2.04 14.31
C GLN A 49 17.60 2.46 12.84
N ARG A 50 17.55 3.78 12.53
CA ARG A 50 17.60 4.33 11.16
C ARG A 50 18.97 4.21 10.48
N THR A 51 19.99 3.80 11.23
CA THR A 51 21.38 3.69 10.74
C THR A 51 21.97 2.30 11.00
N ASN A 52 21.12 1.27 11.14
CA ASN A 52 21.63 -0.09 11.23
C ASN A 52 22.09 -0.52 9.83
N GLY A 53 23.41 -0.50 9.59
CA GLY A 53 24.01 -0.97 8.34
C GLY A 53 23.48 -2.34 7.90
N LEU A 54 23.10 -3.21 8.85
CA LEU A 54 22.47 -4.50 8.56
C LEU A 54 21.18 -4.38 7.73
N VAL A 55 20.32 -3.39 8.00
CA VAL A 55 19.08 -3.18 7.23
C VAL A 55 19.44 -2.74 5.81
N LEU A 56 20.39 -1.80 5.68
CA LEU A 56 20.87 -1.34 4.37
C LEU A 56 21.49 -2.48 3.55
N TYR A 57 22.39 -3.26 4.14
CA TYR A 57 23.02 -4.41 3.47
C TYR A 57 21.98 -5.45 3.05
N ALA A 58 21.03 -5.79 3.93
CA ALA A 58 19.99 -6.76 3.60
C ALA A 58 19.10 -6.29 2.43
N VAL A 59 18.71 -5.01 2.41
CA VAL A 59 17.89 -4.46 1.31
C VAL A 59 18.69 -4.39 0.01
N ILE A 60 19.97 -3.97 0.07
CA ILE A 60 20.84 -3.95 -1.12
C ILE A 60 20.99 -5.37 -1.69
N ILE A 61 21.27 -6.37 -0.85
CA ILE A 61 21.40 -7.76 -1.28
C ILE A 61 20.08 -8.26 -1.88
N ALA A 62 18.94 -8.00 -1.22
CA ALA A 62 17.63 -8.39 -1.73
C ALA A 62 17.32 -7.74 -3.09
N GLY A 63 17.64 -6.45 -3.24
CA GLY A 63 17.52 -5.71 -4.50
C GLY A 63 18.42 -6.29 -5.60
N LEU A 64 19.68 -6.59 -5.30
CA LEU A 64 20.61 -7.20 -6.26
C LEU A 64 20.18 -8.60 -6.68
N VAL A 65 19.65 -9.41 -5.75
CA VAL A 65 19.10 -10.74 -6.05
C VAL A 65 17.86 -10.60 -6.93
N SER A 66 16.93 -9.70 -6.60
CA SER A 66 15.76 -9.39 -7.44
C SER A 66 16.19 -8.97 -8.84
N LEU A 67 17.15 -8.04 -8.94
CA LEU A 67 17.68 -7.56 -10.21
C LEU A 67 18.35 -8.67 -11.02
N GLY A 68 19.10 -9.56 -10.38
CA GLY A 68 19.78 -10.68 -11.03
C GLY A 68 18.82 -11.77 -11.52
N LEU A 69 17.69 -11.98 -10.81
CA LEU A 69 16.72 -13.02 -11.15
C LEU A 69 15.60 -12.53 -12.10
N VAL A 70 15.09 -11.32 -11.88
CA VAL A 70 13.90 -10.78 -12.56
C VAL A 70 14.26 -9.65 -13.53
N GLY A 71 15.47 -9.08 -13.44
CA GLY A 71 15.94 -8.01 -14.32
C GLY A 71 15.55 -6.61 -13.84
N ASN A 72 16.01 -5.59 -14.58
CA ASN A 72 15.68 -4.20 -14.32
C ASN A 72 14.38 -3.82 -15.04
N TYR A 73 13.27 -3.74 -14.31
CA TYR A 73 11.99 -3.32 -14.85
C TYR A 73 11.23 -2.42 -13.87
N SER A 74 10.41 -1.52 -14.40
CA SER A 74 9.43 -0.75 -13.64
C SER A 74 8.15 -1.55 -13.52
N TYR A 75 7.74 -1.85 -12.28
CA TYR A 75 6.61 -2.75 -12.02
C TYR A 75 5.34 -2.32 -12.78
N PHE A 76 4.94 -1.05 -12.68
CA PHE A 76 3.73 -0.53 -13.34
C PHE A 76 3.97 0.04 -14.75
N GLY A 77 5.10 -0.28 -15.37
CA GLY A 77 5.50 0.37 -16.63
C GLY A 77 6.08 1.76 -16.38
N SER A 78 6.20 2.55 -17.44
CA SER A 78 6.79 3.89 -17.36
C SER A 78 6.01 4.90 -18.17
N THR A 79 6.05 6.15 -17.73
CA THR A 79 5.59 7.32 -18.48
C THR A 79 6.73 8.33 -18.52
N SER A 80 6.95 8.97 -19.66
CA SER A 80 7.86 10.11 -19.79
C SER A 80 7.19 11.44 -19.47
N ASP A 81 5.89 11.44 -19.23
CA ASP A 81 5.12 12.67 -19.04
C ASP A 81 5.46 13.34 -17.70
N THR A 82 5.48 14.66 -17.72
CA THR A 82 5.80 15.50 -16.56
C THR A 82 4.84 16.68 -16.49
N ALA A 83 4.70 17.29 -15.31
CA ALA A 83 3.89 18.48 -15.15
C ALA A 83 4.48 19.65 -15.96
N THR A 84 3.78 20.08 -17.00
CA THR A 84 4.21 21.18 -17.87
C THR A 84 3.23 22.34 -17.87
N THR A 85 1.95 22.07 -17.59
CA THR A 85 0.87 23.04 -17.61
C THR A 85 0.40 23.41 -16.21
N ALA A 86 -0.28 24.55 -16.08
CA ALA A 86 -0.92 24.93 -14.81
C ALA A 86 -2.01 23.92 -14.40
N LEU A 87 -2.70 23.30 -15.36
CA LEU A 87 -3.68 22.25 -15.11
C LEU A 87 -3.05 21.03 -14.44
N ASP A 88 -1.86 20.61 -14.88
CA ASP A 88 -1.16 19.47 -14.28
C ASP A 88 -0.89 19.69 -12.79
N TRP A 89 -0.47 20.91 -12.40
CA TRP A 89 -0.24 21.26 -11.00
C TRP A 89 -1.53 21.36 -10.18
N VAL A 90 -2.64 21.83 -10.78
CA VAL A 90 -3.96 21.76 -10.14
C VAL A 90 -4.34 20.30 -9.90
N LEU A 91 -4.14 19.43 -10.89
CA LEU A 91 -4.41 18.00 -10.78
C LEU A 91 -3.51 17.32 -9.74
N VAL A 92 -2.26 17.76 -9.54
CA VAL A 92 -1.40 17.31 -8.43
C VAL A 92 -2.06 17.58 -7.08
N VAL A 93 -2.57 18.79 -6.88
CA VAL A 93 -3.24 19.17 -5.64
C VAL A 93 -4.54 18.40 -5.46
N VAL A 94 -5.37 18.29 -6.49
CA VAL A 94 -6.65 17.57 -6.44
C VAL A 94 -6.43 16.08 -6.18
N CYS A 95 -5.51 15.44 -6.90
CA CYS A 95 -5.14 14.03 -6.67
C CYS A 95 -4.61 13.81 -5.26
N GLY A 96 -3.76 14.72 -4.77
CA GLY A 96 -3.26 14.68 -3.40
C GLY A 96 -4.40 14.73 -2.38
N VAL A 97 -5.21 15.79 -2.41
CA VAL A 97 -6.27 16.01 -1.40
C VAL A 97 -7.39 14.98 -1.52
N VAL A 98 -8.00 14.84 -2.70
CA VAL A 98 -9.15 13.95 -2.89
C VAL A 98 -8.71 12.48 -2.82
N GLY A 99 -7.59 12.13 -3.45
CA GLY A 99 -7.01 10.79 -3.32
C GLY A 99 -6.72 10.46 -1.87
N GLY A 100 -6.12 11.40 -1.11
CA GLY A 100 -5.86 11.25 0.32
C GLY A 100 -7.12 11.02 1.16
N LEU A 101 -8.19 11.79 0.91
CA LEU A 101 -9.48 11.60 1.57
C LEU A 101 -10.07 10.22 1.26
N LEU A 102 -10.02 9.78 0.01
CA LEU A 102 -10.49 8.45 -0.41
C LEU A 102 -9.67 7.34 0.24
N GLY A 103 -8.34 7.45 0.24
CA GLY A 103 -7.45 6.47 0.87
C GLY A 103 -7.63 6.41 2.38
N GLY A 104 -7.80 7.56 3.04
CA GLY A 104 -8.14 7.66 4.46
C GLY A 104 -9.50 7.03 4.76
N ALA A 105 -10.52 7.32 3.95
CA ALA A 105 -11.83 6.69 4.08
C ALA A 105 -11.74 5.16 3.94
N TRP A 106 -10.98 4.65 2.98
CA TRP A 106 -10.74 3.21 2.81
C TRP A 106 -10.09 2.60 4.06
N SER A 107 -9.03 3.24 4.58
CA SER A 107 -8.33 2.81 5.80
C SER A 107 -9.28 2.75 7.00
N ARG A 108 -10.06 3.81 7.21
CA ARG A 108 -11.04 3.87 8.30
C ARG A 108 -12.11 2.79 8.18
N LEU A 109 -12.70 2.61 6.99
CA LEU A 109 -13.69 1.57 6.75
C LEU A 109 -13.11 0.17 7.00
N LEU A 110 -11.85 -0.06 6.61
CA LEU A 110 -11.17 -1.32 6.87
C LEU A 110 -10.99 -1.55 8.39
N LEU A 111 -10.51 -0.55 9.13
CA LEU A 111 -10.31 -0.66 10.58
C LEU A 111 -11.63 -0.86 11.33
N GLU A 112 -12.64 -0.03 11.07
CA GLU A 112 -13.95 -0.13 11.72
C GLU A 112 -14.68 -1.44 11.35
N GLY A 113 -14.68 -1.79 10.06
CA GLY A 113 -15.30 -3.01 9.57
C GLY A 113 -14.60 -4.27 10.10
N SER A 114 -13.26 -4.31 10.11
CA SER A 114 -12.51 -5.46 10.65
C SER A 114 -12.73 -5.64 12.15
N ARG A 115 -12.90 -4.56 12.93
CA ARG A 115 -13.25 -4.64 14.36
C ARG A 115 -14.64 -5.26 14.56
N LEU A 116 -15.63 -4.83 13.77
CA LEU A 116 -17.00 -5.35 13.83
C LEU A 116 -17.07 -6.82 13.38
N LEU A 117 -16.47 -7.12 12.24
CA LEU A 117 -16.54 -8.44 11.61
C LEU A 117 -15.78 -9.50 12.42
N ARG A 118 -14.66 -9.16 13.06
CA ARG A 118 -13.93 -10.06 13.96
C ARG A 118 -14.79 -10.55 15.12
N ARG A 119 -15.66 -9.69 15.67
CA ARG A 119 -16.62 -10.10 16.73
C ARG A 119 -17.66 -11.09 16.20
N ARG A 120 -18.11 -10.90 14.95
CA ARG A 120 -19.10 -11.78 14.31
C ARG A 120 -18.51 -13.10 13.82
N ALA A 121 -17.24 -13.10 13.42
CA ALA A 121 -16.48 -14.26 12.94
C ALA A 121 -15.76 -15.02 14.07
N ALA A 122 -16.26 -14.95 15.31
CA ALA A 122 -15.58 -15.52 16.49
C ALA A 122 -15.45 -17.06 16.47
N SER A 123 -16.27 -17.77 15.69
CA SER A 123 -16.11 -19.22 15.47
C SER A 123 -15.71 -19.51 14.03
N LEU A 124 -14.99 -20.62 13.83
CA LEU A 124 -14.49 -21.05 12.53
C LEU A 124 -15.60 -21.04 11.46
N GLY A 125 -16.76 -21.67 11.73
CA GLY A 125 -17.88 -21.70 10.77
C GLY A 125 -18.42 -20.32 10.39
N ARG A 126 -18.49 -19.37 11.32
CA ARG A 126 -18.91 -17.99 11.03
C ARG A 126 -17.85 -17.22 10.25
N GLY A 127 -16.57 -17.47 10.52
CA GLY A 127 -15.46 -16.94 9.72
C GLY A 127 -15.49 -17.44 8.28
N LEU A 128 -15.71 -18.73 8.06
CA LEU A 128 -15.87 -19.31 6.73
C LEU A 128 -17.08 -18.73 5.98
N LEU A 129 -18.23 -18.57 6.66
CA LEU A 129 -19.42 -17.96 6.06
C LEU A 129 -19.16 -16.50 5.65
N LEU A 130 -18.46 -15.73 6.50
CA LEU A 130 -18.07 -14.36 6.18
C LEU A 130 -17.14 -14.32 4.97
N ALA A 131 -16.11 -15.17 4.93
CA ALA A 131 -15.19 -15.24 3.81
C ALA A 131 -15.92 -15.62 2.50
N LEU A 132 -16.87 -16.56 2.56
CA LEU A 132 -17.73 -16.92 1.43
C LEU A 132 -18.59 -15.74 0.97
N ALA A 133 -19.23 -15.02 1.90
CA ALA A 133 -20.04 -13.85 1.59
C ALA A 133 -19.20 -12.72 0.95
N CYS A 134 -18.03 -12.44 1.50
CA CYS A 134 -17.07 -11.50 0.91
C CYS A 134 -16.65 -11.94 -0.50
N GLY A 135 -16.33 -13.22 -0.68
CA GLY A 135 -15.99 -13.79 -1.99
C GLY A 135 -17.12 -13.65 -3.02
N LEU A 136 -18.36 -13.90 -2.61
CA LEU A 136 -19.54 -13.70 -3.48
C LEU A 136 -19.71 -12.24 -3.88
N VAL A 137 -19.57 -11.30 -2.93
CA VAL A 137 -19.66 -9.87 -3.23
C VAL A 137 -18.54 -9.44 -4.19
N VAL A 138 -17.30 -9.90 -3.97
CA VAL A 138 -16.17 -9.63 -4.88
C VAL A 138 -16.41 -10.22 -6.26
N ALA A 139 -16.99 -11.43 -6.35
CA ALA A 139 -17.36 -12.06 -7.61
C ALA A 139 -18.42 -11.23 -8.37
N LEU A 140 -19.45 -10.75 -7.67
CA LEU A 140 -20.50 -9.91 -8.25
C LEU A 140 -19.94 -8.57 -8.75
N ILE A 141 -19.06 -7.92 -7.98
CA ILE A 141 -18.38 -6.69 -8.41
C ILE A 141 -17.54 -6.96 -9.67
N GLY A 142 -16.82 -8.09 -9.70
CA GLY A 142 -16.05 -8.49 -10.87
C GLY A 142 -16.93 -8.73 -12.10
N LEU A 143 -18.05 -9.43 -11.96
CA LEU A 143 -18.99 -9.65 -13.07
C LEU A 143 -19.58 -8.32 -13.58
N ALA A 144 -19.91 -7.38 -12.68
CA ALA A 144 -20.42 -6.06 -13.04
C ALA A 144 -19.38 -5.15 -13.72
N THR A 145 -18.10 -5.54 -13.70
CA THR A 145 -16.98 -4.79 -14.28
C THR A 145 -16.25 -5.57 -15.37
N ASP A 146 -16.89 -6.61 -15.93
CA ASP A 146 -16.32 -7.50 -16.95
C ASP A 146 -14.95 -8.09 -16.53
N GLY A 147 -14.78 -8.33 -15.23
CA GLY A 147 -13.58 -8.88 -14.61
C GLY A 147 -12.47 -7.86 -14.32
N ALA A 148 -12.65 -6.57 -14.63
CA ALA A 148 -11.60 -5.56 -14.46
C ALA A 148 -11.13 -5.42 -13.00
N THR A 149 -12.00 -5.68 -12.02
CA THR A 149 -11.64 -5.58 -10.60
C THR A 149 -11.00 -6.84 -10.01
N PHE A 150 -10.87 -7.94 -10.75
CA PHE A 150 -10.25 -9.15 -10.24
C PHE A 150 -8.74 -8.99 -9.98
N GLY A 151 -8.22 -9.84 -9.09
CA GLY A 151 -6.81 -9.84 -8.70
C GLY A 151 -6.33 -8.51 -8.09
N THR A 152 -5.08 -8.14 -8.36
CA THR A 152 -4.49 -6.90 -7.83
C THR A 152 -4.90 -5.65 -8.60
N GLY A 153 -5.45 -5.78 -9.81
CA GLY A 153 -5.66 -4.63 -10.71
C GLY A 153 -4.37 -4.17 -11.41
N TYR A 154 -3.34 -5.03 -11.43
CA TYR A 154 -2.04 -4.73 -12.02
C TYR A 154 -2.13 -4.26 -13.47
N ALA A 155 -2.82 -5.01 -14.33
CA ALA A 155 -2.90 -4.71 -15.75
C ALA A 155 -3.57 -3.35 -16.02
N GLN A 156 -4.63 -3.03 -15.26
CA GLN A 156 -5.34 -1.76 -15.35
C GLN A 156 -4.47 -0.61 -14.86
N ALA A 157 -3.82 -0.78 -13.70
CA ALA A 157 -2.91 0.22 -13.16
C ALA A 157 -1.74 0.52 -14.10
N ARG A 158 -1.13 -0.52 -14.67
CA ARG A 158 -0.07 -0.38 -15.67
C ARG A 158 -0.56 0.31 -16.94
N GLY A 159 -1.71 -0.12 -17.48
CA GLY A 159 -2.31 0.51 -18.65
C GLY A 159 -2.58 2.00 -18.42
N ALA A 160 -3.04 2.37 -17.22
CA ALA A 160 -3.23 3.77 -16.84
C ALA A 160 -1.93 4.57 -16.77
N VAL A 161 -0.87 4.00 -16.18
CA VAL A 161 0.47 4.62 -16.12
C VAL A 161 1.03 4.82 -17.53
N GLU A 162 0.81 3.86 -18.43
CA GLU A 162 1.23 3.93 -19.84
C GLU A 162 0.34 4.87 -20.69
N GLY A 163 -0.62 5.59 -20.07
CA GLY A 163 -1.43 6.63 -20.71
C GLY A 163 -2.84 6.18 -21.13
N GLY A 164 -3.23 4.95 -20.81
CA GLY A 164 -4.57 4.44 -21.04
C GLY A 164 -5.61 5.11 -20.14
N ALA A 165 -6.79 5.37 -20.70
CA ALA A 165 -7.95 5.82 -19.95
C ALA A 165 -8.65 4.63 -19.29
N LEU A 166 -8.91 4.73 -17.99
CA LEU A 166 -9.74 3.79 -17.25
C LEU A 166 -11.13 4.40 -17.02
N GLY A 167 -12.18 3.67 -17.39
CA GLY A 167 -13.54 4.11 -17.20
C GLY A 167 -13.87 4.37 -15.72
N PHE A 168 -14.77 5.32 -15.48
CA PHE A 168 -15.19 5.76 -14.13
C PHE A 168 -15.52 4.60 -13.19
N LEU A 169 -16.17 3.55 -13.67
CA LEU A 169 -16.62 2.43 -12.85
C LEU A 169 -15.46 1.63 -12.21
N PHE A 170 -14.27 1.65 -12.79
CA PHE A 170 -13.15 0.83 -12.33
C PHE A 170 -12.69 1.20 -10.91
N TRP A 171 -12.39 2.48 -10.64
CA TRP A 171 -11.83 2.88 -9.35
C TRP A 171 -12.79 2.70 -8.15
N PRO A 172 -14.10 3.03 -8.21
CA PRO A 172 -14.99 2.82 -7.08
C PRO A 172 -15.30 1.33 -6.90
N ALA A 173 -15.41 0.56 -7.99
CA ALA A 173 -15.60 -0.89 -7.90
C ALA A 173 -14.36 -1.58 -7.33
N LYS A 174 -13.15 -1.16 -7.73
CA LYS A 174 -11.89 -1.69 -7.18
C LYS A 174 -11.71 -1.30 -5.71
N PHE A 175 -12.08 -0.09 -5.33
CA PHE A 175 -12.11 0.36 -3.93
C PHE A 175 -12.97 -0.60 -3.09
N ALA A 176 -14.21 -0.87 -3.55
CA ALA A 176 -15.13 -1.75 -2.84
C ALA A 176 -14.64 -3.21 -2.82
N ALA A 177 -14.17 -3.73 -3.96
CA ALA A 177 -13.67 -5.09 -4.07
C ALA A 177 -12.49 -5.35 -3.12
N THR A 178 -11.55 -4.40 -3.04
CA THR A 178 -10.37 -4.54 -2.16
C THR A 178 -10.73 -4.41 -0.68
N LEU A 179 -11.68 -3.54 -0.34
CA LEU A 179 -12.19 -3.41 1.03
C LEU A 179 -12.89 -4.70 1.49
N VAL A 180 -13.80 -5.24 0.67
CA VAL A 180 -14.53 -6.47 0.97
C VAL A 180 -13.59 -7.68 1.02
N THR A 181 -12.59 -7.73 0.13
CA THR A 181 -11.54 -8.75 0.18
C THR A 181 -10.78 -8.69 1.50
N ALA A 182 -10.36 -7.49 1.94
CA ALA A 182 -9.64 -7.34 3.20
C ALA A 182 -10.49 -7.69 4.44
N TRP A 183 -11.80 -7.43 4.39
CA TRP A 183 -12.75 -7.81 5.44
C TRP A 183 -12.96 -9.32 5.60
N SER A 184 -12.63 -10.12 4.58
CA SER A 184 -12.70 -11.59 4.67
C SER A 184 -11.75 -12.17 5.73
N GLY A 185 -10.69 -11.44 6.09
CA GLY A 185 -9.64 -11.90 6.99
C GLY A 185 -8.66 -12.90 6.35
N ILE A 186 -8.80 -13.20 5.06
CA ILE A 186 -7.86 -14.04 4.32
C ILE A 186 -6.51 -13.29 4.21
N PRO A 187 -5.36 -13.95 4.47
CA PRO A 187 -4.06 -13.34 4.32
C PRO A 187 -3.84 -12.82 2.89
N GLY A 188 -3.57 -11.52 2.76
CA GLY A 188 -3.36 -10.87 1.48
C GLY A 188 -2.73 -9.49 1.63
N GLY A 189 -2.00 -9.07 0.59
CA GLY A 189 -1.39 -7.73 0.54
C GLY A 189 -2.40 -6.67 0.08
N ILE A 190 -2.32 -5.48 0.67
CA ILE A 190 -3.18 -4.33 0.32
C ILE A 190 -2.48 -3.30 -0.58
N PHE A 191 -1.15 -3.41 -0.76
CA PHE A 191 -0.32 -2.45 -1.50
C PHE A 191 -0.74 -2.32 -2.98
N ALA A 192 -0.52 -3.36 -3.78
CA ALA A 192 -0.80 -3.30 -5.22
C ALA A 192 -2.27 -2.99 -5.54
N PRO A 193 -3.27 -3.58 -4.84
CA PRO A 193 -4.66 -3.21 -5.06
C PRO A 193 -4.99 -1.77 -4.69
N SER A 194 -4.35 -1.19 -3.67
CA SER A 194 -4.53 0.22 -3.31
C SER A 194 -3.94 1.15 -4.38
N LEU A 195 -2.75 0.82 -4.88
CA LEU A 195 -2.13 1.57 -5.99
C LEU A 195 -3.02 1.53 -7.24
N ALA A 196 -3.64 0.39 -7.55
CA ALA A 196 -4.58 0.28 -8.66
C ALA A 196 -5.83 1.18 -8.50
N VAL A 197 -6.38 1.32 -7.29
CA VAL A 197 -7.47 2.26 -7.02
C VAL A 197 -7.03 3.70 -7.29
N GLY A 198 -5.86 4.09 -6.77
CA GLY A 198 -5.31 5.42 -6.99
C GLY A 198 -5.02 5.72 -8.47
N ALA A 199 -4.48 4.74 -9.20
CA ALA A 199 -4.25 4.83 -10.64
C ALA A 199 -5.55 5.05 -11.41
N GLY A 200 -6.59 4.26 -11.08
CA GLY A 200 -7.91 4.39 -11.68
C GLY A 200 -8.54 5.75 -11.41
N PHE A 201 -8.45 6.24 -10.18
CA PHE A 201 -8.94 7.56 -9.81
C PHE A 201 -8.21 8.67 -10.57
N GLY A 202 -6.87 8.63 -10.60
CA GLY A 202 -6.06 9.62 -11.33
C GLY A 202 -6.28 9.59 -12.83
N SER A 203 -6.34 8.40 -13.45
CA SER A 203 -6.63 8.22 -14.88
C SER A 203 -7.99 8.81 -15.26
N TRP A 204 -9.05 8.46 -14.51
CA TRP A 204 -10.38 9.02 -14.72
C TRP A 204 -10.43 10.54 -14.54
N LEU A 205 -9.79 11.06 -13.50
CA LEU A 205 -9.75 12.50 -13.24
C LEU A 205 -9.01 13.26 -14.35
N GLY A 206 -7.89 12.72 -14.82
CA GLY A 206 -7.12 13.27 -15.93
C GLY A 206 -7.95 13.34 -17.21
N GLU A 207 -8.66 12.26 -17.54
CA GLU A 207 -9.55 12.22 -18.70
C GLU A 207 -10.70 13.23 -18.56
N ALA A 208 -11.37 13.26 -17.40
CA ALA A 208 -12.47 14.17 -17.14
C ALA A 208 -12.05 15.66 -17.18
N ALA A 209 -10.79 15.95 -16.80
CA ALA A 209 -10.22 17.29 -16.84
C ALA A 209 -9.63 17.66 -18.23
N GLY A 210 -9.57 16.72 -19.17
CA GLY A 210 -8.94 16.92 -20.48
C GLY A 210 -7.42 17.05 -20.42
N ALA A 211 -6.76 16.41 -19.46
CA ALA A 211 -5.31 16.43 -19.32
C ALA A 211 -4.63 15.71 -20.49
N HIS A 212 -3.55 16.30 -21.02
CA HIS A 212 -2.77 15.68 -22.09
C HIS A 212 -1.91 14.50 -21.59
N ALA A 213 -1.47 14.57 -20.34
CA ALA A 213 -0.56 13.61 -19.73
C ALA A 213 -1.31 12.64 -18.79
N LEU A 214 -2.16 11.76 -19.35
CA LEU A 214 -3.00 10.85 -18.55
C LEU A 214 -2.16 9.93 -17.64
N GLY A 215 -1.03 9.43 -18.15
CA GLY A 215 -0.10 8.61 -17.37
C GLY A 215 0.44 9.34 -16.14
N PHE A 216 0.83 10.62 -16.31
CA PHE A 216 1.24 11.46 -15.20
C PHE A 216 0.14 11.59 -14.14
N VAL A 217 -1.10 11.93 -14.53
CA VAL A 217 -2.20 12.12 -13.57
C VAL A 217 -2.55 10.81 -12.85
N ALA A 218 -2.49 9.66 -13.54
CA ALA A 218 -2.67 8.34 -12.93
C ALA A 218 -1.59 8.07 -11.85
N VAL A 219 -0.33 8.36 -12.14
CA VAL A 219 0.81 8.22 -11.22
C VAL A 219 0.67 9.13 -9.98
N ILE A 220 0.23 10.37 -10.17
CA ILE A 220 -0.06 11.29 -9.07
C ILE A 220 -1.27 10.80 -8.23
N GLY A 221 -2.30 10.26 -8.89
CA GLY A 221 -3.45 9.63 -8.22
C GLY A 221 -3.04 8.44 -7.35
N MET A 222 -2.12 7.59 -7.85
CA MET A 222 -1.51 6.52 -7.05
C MET A 222 -0.87 7.07 -5.78
N ALA A 223 -0.03 8.11 -5.90
CA ALA A 223 0.70 8.66 -4.77
C ALA A 223 -0.22 9.28 -3.71
N GLY A 224 -1.17 10.13 -4.12
CA GLY A 224 -2.11 10.78 -3.20
C GLY A 224 -3.00 9.77 -2.47
N TYR A 225 -3.60 8.83 -3.21
CA TYR A 225 -4.44 7.79 -2.62
C TYR A 225 -3.66 6.87 -1.69
N PHE A 226 -2.51 6.35 -2.14
CA PHE A 226 -1.74 5.40 -1.36
C PHE A 226 -1.16 6.04 -0.09
N ALA A 227 -0.63 7.26 -0.18
CA ALA A 227 -0.22 8.02 1.00
C ALA A 227 -1.38 8.23 1.98
N GLY A 228 -2.60 8.41 1.48
CA GLY A 228 -3.79 8.46 2.32
C GLY A 228 -4.14 7.15 3.00
N VAL A 229 -3.98 6.01 2.32
CA VAL A 229 -4.23 4.67 2.88
C VAL A 229 -3.23 4.34 4.00
N VAL A 230 -1.93 4.47 3.72
CA VAL A 230 -0.89 3.99 4.64
C VAL A 230 -0.44 5.05 5.64
N GLN A 231 -0.65 6.33 5.34
CA GLN A 231 -0.18 7.47 6.14
C GLN A 231 1.34 7.53 6.33
N ALA A 232 2.09 7.13 5.31
CA ALA A 232 3.54 7.16 5.21
C ALA A 232 3.94 7.88 3.90
N PRO A 233 3.92 9.23 3.87
CA PRO A 233 4.06 9.98 2.63
C PRO A 233 5.42 9.79 1.95
N ILE A 234 6.52 9.64 2.70
CA ILE A 234 7.85 9.47 2.11
C ILE A 234 7.92 8.11 1.40
N THR A 235 7.48 7.08 2.08
CA THR A 235 7.41 5.72 1.58
C THR A 235 6.53 5.64 0.34
N ALA A 236 5.35 6.24 0.40
CA ALA A 236 4.43 6.26 -0.73
C ALA A 236 5.09 6.84 -1.97
N PHE A 237 5.62 8.08 -1.93
CA PHE A 237 6.18 8.67 -3.15
C PHE A 237 7.41 7.90 -3.66
N VAL A 238 8.27 7.38 -2.78
CA VAL A 238 9.48 6.62 -3.19
C VAL A 238 9.07 5.30 -3.86
N ILE A 239 8.06 4.59 -3.34
CA ILE A 239 7.50 3.40 -3.97
C ILE A 239 6.99 3.73 -5.37
N ILE A 240 6.12 4.73 -5.51
CA ILE A 240 5.54 5.07 -6.81
C ILE A 240 6.65 5.52 -7.78
N LEU A 241 7.64 6.28 -7.32
CA LEU A 241 8.77 6.72 -8.12
C LEU A 241 9.55 5.54 -8.70
N GLU A 242 9.98 4.59 -7.87
CA GLU A 242 10.74 3.42 -8.34
C GLU A 242 9.89 2.49 -9.23
N MET A 243 8.60 2.31 -8.90
CA MET A 243 7.70 1.43 -9.66
C MET A 243 7.30 1.98 -11.05
N THR A 244 7.49 3.28 -11.29
CA THR A 244 7.10 3.97 -12.55
C THR A 244 8.30 4.51 -13.34
N GLY A 245 9.49 4.58 -12.73
CA GLY A 245 10.75 4.87 -13.41
C GLY A 245 10.95 6.32 -13.87
N ASN A 246 10.03 7.25 -13.58
CA ASN A 246 10.14 8.65 -14.00
C ASN A 246 10.64 9.58 -12.87
N ASN A 247 11.97 9.76 -12.83
CA ASN A 247 12.65 10.61 -11.87
C ASN A 247 12.39 12.12 -12.03
N ALA A 248 11.80 12.57 -13.14
CA ALA A 248 11.42 13.98 -13.28
C ALA A 248 10.17 14.34 -12.44
N ASN A 249 9.39 13.34 -12.02
CA ASN A 249 8.15 13.54 -11.26
C ASN A 249 8.33 13.53 -9.73
N VAL A 250 9.56 13.59 -9.21
CA VAL A 250 9.84 13.56 -7.76
C VAL A 250 9.06 14.63 -7.00
N ILE A 251 9.10 15.89 -7.45
CA ILE A 251 8.43 17.01 -6.79
C ILE A 251 6.89 16.86 -6.78
N PRO A 252 6.21 16.65 -7.92
CA PRO A 252 4.75 16.48 -7.90
C PRO A 252 4.30 15.24 -7.13
N LEU A 253 5.05 14.14 -7.18
CA LEU A 253 4.79 12.93 -6.37
C LEU A 253 4.87 13.22 -4.87
N MET A 254 5.93 13.89 -4.43
CA MET A 254 6.12 14.26 -3.03
C MET A 254 5.01 15.21 -2.55
N LEU A 255 4.64 16.20 -3.37
CA LEU A 255 3.54 17.11 -3.05
C LEU A 255 2.21 16.37 -2.91
N ALA A 256 1.84 15.53 -3.88
CA ALA A 256 0.61 14.73 -3.82
C ALA A 256 0.58 13.81 -2.59
N ALA A 257 1.70 13.15 -2.27
CA ALA A 257 1.80 12.27 -1.11
C ALA A 257 1.65 13.02 0.23
N VAL A 258 2.29 14.18 0.38
CA VAL A 258 2.17 15.02 1.60
C VAL A 258 0.75 15.55 1.77
N LEU A 259 0.15 16.05 0.68
CA LEU A 259 -1.25 16.48 0.70
C LEU A 259 -2.19 15.31 1.03
N GLY A 260 -1.94 14.14 0.45
CA GLY A 260 -2.75 12.95 0.69
C GLY A 260 -2.67 12.45 2.12
N PHE A 261 -1.47 12.46 2.71
CA PHE A 261 -1.27 12.19 4.13
C PHE A 261 -2.05 13.17 5.01
N GLY A 262 -1.91 14.48 4.76
CA GLY A 262 -2.59 15.52 5.54
C GLY A 262 -4.11 15.42 5.44
N ALA A 263 -4.63 15.21 4.23
CA ALA A 263 -6.07 15.05 3.98
C ALA A 263 -6.63 13.78 4.63
N SER A 264 -5.90 12.65 4.55
CA SER A 264 -6.30 11.40 5.18
C SER A 264 -6.51 11.53 6.69
N LYS A 265 -5.68 12.31 7.39
CA LYS A 265 -5.81 12.55 8.83
C LYS A 265 -7.15 13.19 9.23
N LEU A 266 -7.82 13.90 8.32
CA LEU A 266 -9.13 14.49 8.58
C LEU A 266 -10.23 13.42 8.69
N VAL A 267 -10.07 12.29 8.01
CA VAL A 267 -11.08 11.21 7.95
C VAL A 267 -10.68 10.01 8.79
N ALA A 268 -9.40 9.64 8.76
CA ALA A 268 -8.79 8.52 9.47
C ALA A 268 -7.65 9.02 10.39
N PRO A 269 -7.92 9.27 11.68
CA PRO A 269 -6.87 9.73 12.60
C PRO A 269 -5.74 8.71 12.82
N GLU A 270 -6.11 7.42 12.77
CA GLU A 270 -5.22 6.28 13.03
C GLU A 270 -4.59 5.73 11.74
N PRO A 271 -3.25 5.58 11.67
CA PRO A 271 -2.59 4.91 10.55
C PRO A 271 -3.02 3.44 10.42
N LEU A 272 -3.21 2.98 9.19
CA LEU A 272 -3.82 1.68 8.91
C LEU A 272 -3.09 0.51 9.58
N TYR A 273 -1.79 0.35 9.31
CA TYR A 273 -1.03 -0.78 9.82
C TYR A 273 -0.97 -0.81 11.35
N HIS A 274 -0.96 0.37 11.96
CA HIS A 274 -0.98 0.50 13.41
C HIS A 274 -2.32 0.03 13.98
N GLY A 275 -3.44 0.46 13.39
CA GLY A 275 -4.76 0.01 13.81
C GLY A 275 -4.99 -1.49 13.61
N LEU A 276 -4.44 -2.07 12.55
CA LEU A 276 -4.47 -3.52 12.34
C LEU A 276 -3.61 -4.28 13.37
N ALA A 277 -2.42 -3.74 13.69
CA ALA A 277 -1.49 -4.35 14.65
C ALA A 277 -2.04 -4.38 16.08
N GLN A 278 -2.86 -3.39 16.49
CA GLN A 278 -3.42 -3.34 17.85
C GLN A 278 -4.16 -4.61 18.25
N ALA A 279 -4.87 -5.25 17.33
CA ALA A 279 -5.60 -6.49 17.61
C ALA A 279 -4.64 -7.65 17.94
N PHE A 280 -3.51 -7.74 17.23
CA PHE A 280 -2.49 -8.76 17.50
C PHE A 280 -1.76 -8.50 18.82
N ILE A 281 -1.46 -7.24 19.12
CA ILE A 281 -0.82 -6.84 20.38
C ILE A 281 -1.75 -7.15 21.58
N ALA A 282 -3.04 -6.87 21.46
CA ALA A 282 -4.01 -7.17 22.51
C ALA A 282 -4.11 -8.68 22.79
N GLU A 283 -4.14 -9.50 21.75
CA GLU A 283 -4.16 -10.96 21.86
C GLU A 283 -2.86 -11.50 22.47
N ALA A 284 -1.70 -10.99 22.06
CA ALA A 284 -0.41 -11.40 22.62
C ALA A 284 -0.31 -11.12 24.12
N ARG A 285 -0.69 -9.90 24.55
CA ARG A 285 -0.72 -9.51 25.97
C ARG A 285 -1.70 -10.35 26.80
N LYS A 286 -2.80 -10.80 26.20
CA LYS A 286 -3.75 -11.68 26.88
C LYS A 286 -3.11 -13.05 27.15
N ARG A 287 -2.45 -13.63 26.16
CA ARG A 287 -1.74 -14.92 26.29
C ARG A 287 -0.61 -14.88 27.30
N GLU A 288 0.15 -13.78 27.33
CA GLU A 288 1.21 -13.56 28.32
C GLU A 288 0.67 -13.59 29.75
N LYS A 289 -0.43 -12.86 30.00
CA LYS A 289 -1.11 -12.89 31.31
C LYS A 289 -1.66 -14.26 31.69
N GLU A 290 -2.21 -15.01 30.74
CA GLU A 290 -2.71 -16.37 30.97
C GLU A 290 -1.56 -17.33 31.30
N ALA A 291 -0.40 -17.18 30.66
CA ALA A 291 0.80 -17.96 30.97
C ALA A 291 1.36 -17.65 32.37
N ASP A 292 1.41 -16.36 32.74
CA ASP A 292 1.86 -15.93 34.07
C ASP A 292 0.95 -16.46 35.20
N GLN A 293 -0.37 -16.55 34.94
CA GLN A 293 -1.34 -17.11 35.89
C GLN A 293 -1.31 -18.63 35.99
N ALA A 294 -0.85 -19.34 34.95
CA ALA A 294 -0.76 -20.79 34.94
C ALA A 294 0.59 -21.31 35.50
N GLY A 295 1.60 -20.45 35.59
CA GLY A 295 2.94 -20.78 36.09
C GLY A 295 3.21 -20.40 37.57
N GLY A 296 2.23 -19.84 38.28
CA GLY A 296 2.31 -19.48 39.71
C GLY A 296 1.37 -20.33 40.56
#